data_AF-A0A5K3EST6-F1
#
_entry.id   AF-A0A5K3EST6-F1
#
_cell.length_a   1.000
_cell.length_b   1.000
_cell.length_c   1.000
_cell.angle_alpha   90.00
_cell.angle_beta   90.00
_cell.angle_gamma   90.00
#
_symmetry.space_group_name_H-M   'P 1'
#
loop_
_entity.id
_entity.type
_entity.pdbx_description
1 polymer ?
#
loop_
_entity_poly.entity_id
_entity_poly.type
_entity_poly.pdbx_seq_one_letter_code
_entity_poly.pdbx_strand_id
1 'polypeptide(L)'
;MPHLVECFSNGTIPVSCATSCLRAVLSVTAAWLRAETKLSACLDTAGTDSVLALPLAILQPLNVPSLGITEVDLVPCVAAFLAAVGGDEALLRPFGSTLCGFVTRGSHWRCRLAALRLLKQTFDTLMEIDGKEGVVGGGDLGLAACLVSDTLVALSEALEDERPEIEAAANRLFADLEAAGVTAQ
;
A
#
# COMPACT_ATOMS: atom_id res chain seq x y z
N MET A 1 -1.30 -17.21 0.01
CA MET A 1 -0.11 -16.72 -0.70
C MET A 1 1.17 -17.56 -0.54
N PRO A 2 1.52 -18.21 0.59
CA PRO A 2 2.80 -18.94 0.69
C PRO A 2 2.90 -20.14 -0.29
N HIS A 3 1.78 -20.83 -0.55
CA HIS A 3 1.75 -21.93 -1.52
C HIS A 3 1.99 -21.50 -2.97
N LEU A 4 1.65 -20.27 -3.37
CA LEU A 4 1.96 -19.78 -4.71
C LEU A 4 3.47 -19.59 -4.86
N VAL A 5 4.12 -18.97 -3.86
CA VAL A 5 5.57 -18.81 -3.82
C VAL A 5 6.28 -20.17 -3.85
N GLU A 6 5.75 -21.16 -3.12
CA GLU A 6 6.24 -22.55 -3.09
C GLU A 6 6.08 -23.28 -4.44
N CYS A 7 4.94 -23.09 -5.13
CA CYS A 7 4.72 -23.60 -6.48
C CYS A 7 5.66 -22.97 -7.52
N PHE A 8 6.06 -21.70 -7.32
CA PHE A 8 6.98 -20.99 -8.23
C PHE A 8 8.46 -21.22 -7.88
N SER A 9 8.79 -21.55 -6.63
CA SER A 9 10.15 -21.87 -6.21
C SER A 9 10.61 -23.28 -6.60
N ASN A 10 9.67 -24.21 -6.84
CA ASN A 10 9.96 -25.59 -7.25
C ASN A 10 10.36 -25.73 -8.73
N GLY A 11 10.50 -24.63 -9.48
CA GLY A 11 10.97 -24.62 -10.87
C GLY A 11 10.00 -25.22 -11.89
N THR A 12 8.83 -25.69 -11.45
CA THR A 12 7.79 -26.31 -12.30
C THR A 12 7.05 -25.32 -13.19
N ILE A 13 7.07 -24.02 -12.86
CA ILE A 13 6.37 -22.97 -13.62
C ILE A 13 7.37 -21.83 -13.92
N PRO A 14 7.47 -21.36 -15.18
CA PRO A 14 8.29 -20.20 -15.51
C PRO A 14 7.87 -18.98 -14.69
N VAL A 15 8.86 -18.23 -14.19
CA VAL A 15 8.63 -16.98 -13.44
C VAL A 15 7.74 -16.00 -14.21
N SER A 16 7.86 -15.95 -15.54
CA SER A 16 6.97 -15.14 -16.40
C SER A 16 5.49 -15.52 -16.26
N CYS A 17 5.17 -16.81 -16.17
CA CYS A 17 3.81 -17.27 -15.95
C CYS A 17 3.33 -16.90 -14.54
N ALA A 18 4.21 -16.99 -13.54
CA ALA A 18 3.93 -16.57 -12.16
C ALA A 18 3.52 -15.10 -12.09
N THR A 19 4.32 -14.24 -12.71
CA THR A 19 4.07 -12.80 -12.77
C THR A 19 2.76 -12.49 -13.51
N SER A 20 2.49 -13.14 -14.64
CA SER A 20 1.24 -12.97 -15.38
C SER A 20 0.02 -13.42 -14.58
N CYS A 21 0.09 -14.58 -13.92
CA CYS A 21 -0.99 -15.06 -13.05
C CYS A 21 -1.25 -14.10 -11.90
N LEU A 22 -0.18 -13.60 -11.26
CA LEU A 22 -0.32 -12.64 -10.18
C LEU A 22 -0.96 -11.32 -10.65
N ARG A 23 -0.53 -10.76 -11.78
CA ARG A 23 -1.17 -9.57 -12.37
C ARG A 23 -2.64 -9.80 -12.68
N ALA A 24 -2.99 -10.98 -13.19
CA ALA A 24 -4.37 -11.35 -13.42
C ALA A 24 -5.17 -11.44 -12.11
N VAL A 25 -4.60 -12.04 -11.06
CA VAL A 25 -5.21 -12.10 -9.72
C VAL A 25 -5.43 -10.70 -9.17
N LEU A 26 -4.43 -9.81 -9.21
CA LEU A 26 -4.55 -8.42 -8.76
C LEU A 26 -5.62 -7.66 -9.55
N SER A 27 -5.70 -7.88 -10.86
CA SER A 27 -6.72 -7.27 -11.72
C SER A 27 -8.13 -7.74 -11.36
N VAL A 28 -8.32 -9.04 -11.13
CA VAL A 28 -9.59 -9.62 -10.71
C VAL A 28 -9.98 -9.14 -9.32
N THR A 29 -9.04 -9.11 -8.37
CA THR A 29 -9.28 -8.56 -7.02
C THR A 29 -9.69 -7.09 -7.09
N ALA A 30 -9.03 -6.28 -7.91
CA ALA A 30 -9.40 -4.88 -8.12
C ALA A 30 -10.80 -4.75 -8.74
N ALA A 31 -11.16 -5.61 -9.70
CA ALA A 31 -12.50 -5.61 -10.30
C ALA A 31 -13.58 -5.99 -9.29
N TRP A 32 -13.31 -7.00 -8.45
CA TRP A 32 -14.18 -7.41 -7.36
C TRP A 32 -14.38 -6.26 -6.36
N LEU A 33 -13.30 -5.67 -5.84
CA LEU A 33 -13.37 -4.53 -4.91
C LEU A 33 -14.20 -3.37 -5.46
N ARG A 34 -14.02 -3.00 -6.74
CA ARG A 34 -14.83 -1.94 -7.38
C ARG A 34 -16.31 -2.31 -7.52
N ALA A 35 -16.62 -3.58 -7.74
CA ALA A 35 -18.00 -4.04 -7.77
C ALA A 35 -18.62 -3.94 -6.37
N GLU A 36 -17.86 -4.32 -5.34
CA GLU A 36 -18.29 -4.24 -3.95
C GLU A 36 -18.54 -2.80 -3.49
N THR A 37 -17.68 -1.83 -3.88
CA THR A 37 -17.92 -0.40 -3.59
C THR A 37 -19.28 0.07 -4.11
N LYS A 38 -19.74 -0.44 -5.26
CA LYS A 38 -21.03 -0.06 -5.86
C LYS A 38 -22.23 -0.71 -5.19
N LEU A 39 -22.03 -1.82 -4.48
CA LEU A 39 -23.09 -2.58 -3.79
C LEU A 39 -23.29 -2.13 -2.34
N SER A 40 -22.45 -1.22 -1.83
CA SER A 40 -22.58 -0.52 -0.53
C SER A 40 -22.63 -1.41 0.71
N ALA A 41 -22.25 -2.70 0.63
CA ALA A 41 -22.56 -3.68 1.68
C ALA A 41 -21.36 -4.46 2.27
N CYS A 42 -20.13 -4.34 1.78
CA CYS A 42 -19.40 -5.60 1.57
C CYS A 42 -18.07 -5.80 2.35
N LEU A 43 -17.46 -4.76 2.91
CA LEU A 43 -16.34 -4.96 3.85
C LEU A 43 -16.76 -4.90 5.32
N ASP A 44 -17.80 -4.12 5.65
CA ASP A 44 -18.37 -4.08 7.01
C ASP A 44 -19.02 -5.42 7.43
N THR A 45 -19.48 -6.23 6.47
CA THR A 45 -20.18 -7.50 6.72
C THR A 45 -19.32 -8.75 6.51
N ALA A 46 -18.15 -8.61 5.87
CA ALA A 46 -17.23 -9.70 5.66
C ALA A 46 -16.41 -9.92 6.94
N GLY A 47 -16.50 -11.11 7.53
CA GLY A 47 -15.87 -11.46 8.80
C GLY A 47 -14.43 -10.93 8.92
N THR A 48 -14.17 -10.27 10.05
CA THR A 48 -13.00 -9.44 10.36
C THR A 48 -11.66 -10.01 9.86
N ASP A 49 -11.45 -11.32 10.00
CA ASP A 49 -10.15 -11.94 9.73
C ASP A 49 -9.78 -12.00 8.25
N SER A 50 -10.78 -12.15 7.35
CA SER A 50 -10.52 -12.25 5.91
C SER A 50 -10.23 -10.89 5.29
N VAL A 51 -10.91 -9.85 5.76
CA VAL A 51 -10.70 -8.47 5.30
C VAL A 51 -9.36 -7.92 5.81
N LEU A 52 -9.01 -8.22 7.07
CA LEU A 52 -7.72 -7.83 7.64
C LEU A 52 -6.52 -8.55 7.00
N ALA A 53 -6.75 -9.67 6.31
CA ALA A 53 -5.71 -10.37 5.55
C ALA A 53 -5.45 -9.78 4.15
N LEU A 54 -6.39 -8.99 3.60
CA LEU A 54 -6.29 -8.40 2.27
C LEU A 54 -5.07 -7.49 2.10
N PRO A 55 -4.76 -6.56 3.03
CA PRO A 55 -3.57 -5.73 2.94
C PRO A 55 -2.29 -6.53 2.71
N LEU A 56 -2.07 -7.56 3.52
CA LEU A 56 -0.90 -8.41 3.39
C LEU A 56 -0.94 -9.17 2.07
N ALA A 57 -2.08 -9.74 1.66
CA ALA A 57 -2.19 -10.47 0.40
C ALA A 57 -1.90 -9.61 -0.84
N ILE A 58 -2.29 -8.33 -0.83
CA ILE A 58 -2.01 -7.37 -1.92
C ILE A 58 -0.53 -7.01 -1.96
N LEU A 59 0.10 -6.80 -0.80
CA LEU A 59 1.48 -6.26 -0.70
C LEU A 59 2.57 -7.34 -0.71
N GLN A 60 2.28 -8.55 -0.24
CA GLN A 60 3.23 -9.66 -0.14
C GLN A 60 4.02 -9.95 -1.42
N PRO A 61 3.47 -9.80 -2.64
CA PRO A 61 4.25 -9.98 -3.84
C PRO A 61 5.49 -9.08 -3.98
N LEU A 62 5.51 -7.89 -3.36
CA LEU A 62 6.69 -7.02 -3.37
C LEU A 62 7.91 -7.65 -2.67
N ASN A 63 7.67 -8.53 -1.70
CA ASN A 63 8.72 -9.25 -0.98
C ASN A 63 9.33 -10.41 -1.79
N VAL A 64 8.90 -10.62 -3.04
CA VAL A 64 9.42 -11.67 -3.91
C VAL A 64 10.08 -11.05 -5.15
N PRO A 65 11.35 -10.61 -5.05
CA PRO A 65 12.03 -9.87 -6.13
C PRO A 65 12.05 -10.60 -7.47
N SER A 66 12.06 -11.94 -7.46
CA SER A 66 12.06 -12.76 -8.66
C SER A 66 10.81 -12.58 -9.51
N LEU A 67 9.67 -12.20 -8.93
CA LEU A 67 8.43 -11.96 -9.68
C LEU A 67 8.48 -10.68 -10.51
N GLY A 68 9.43 -9.77 -10.27
CA GLY A 68 9.54 -8.51 -11.00
C GLY A 68 8.32 -7.60 -10.85
N ILE A 69 7.57 -7.76 -9.76
CA ILE A 69 6.40 -6.94 -9.42
C ILE A 69 6.88 -5.64 -8.80
N THR A 70 6.26 -4.53 -9.20
CA THR A 70 6.54 -3.21 -8.65
C THR A 70 5.29 -2.59 -8.06
N GLU A 71 5.44 -1.42 -7.44
CA GLU A 71 4.32 -0.61 -6.98
C GLU A 71 3.27 -0.39 -8.07
N VAL A 72 3.69 -0.21 -9.33
CA VAL A 72 2.83 0.11 -10.46
C VAL A 72 1.82 -1.01 -10.72
N ASP A 73 2.23 -2.26 -10.52
CA ASP A 73 1.36 -3.42 -10.67
C ASP A 73 0.28 -3.48 -9.56
N LEU A 74 0.57 -2.89 -8.38
CA LEU A 74 -0.31 -2.89 -7.22
C LEU A 74 -1.25 -1.68 -7.14
N VAL A 75 -0.86 -0.53 -7.70
CA VAL A 75 -1.64 0.73 -7.66
C VAL A 75 -3.13 0.53 -7.99
N PRO A 76 -3.54 -0.16 -9.08
CA PRO A 76 -4.95 -0.32 -9.42
C PRO A 76 -5.75 -1.11 -8.38
N CYS A 77 -5.10 -2.07 -7.70
CA CYS A 77 -5.73 -2.90 -6.67
C CYS A 77 -5.79 -2.15 -5.34
N VAL A 78 -4.74 -1.41 -4.98
CA VAL A 78 -4.71 -0.55 -3.79
C VAL A 78 -5.77 0.54 -3.89
N ALA A 79 -5.86 1.26 -5.02
CA ALA A 79 -6.88 2.28 -5.21
C ALA A 79 -8.30 1.73 -5.09
N ALA A 80 -8.56 0.54 -5.66
CA ALA A 80 -9.84 -0.14 -5.52
C ALA A 80 -10.14 -0.54 -4.06
N PHE A 81 -9.12 -0.96 -3.32
CA PHE A 81 -9.24 -1.29 -1.89
C PHE A 81 -9.58 -0.05 -1.07
N LEU A 82 -8.84 1.05 -1.23
CA LEU A 82 -9.09 2.30 -0.50
C LEU A 82 -10.51 2.83 -0.77
N ALA A 83 -10.96 2.78 -2.02
CA ALA A 83 -12.33 3.15 -2.39
C ALA A 83 -13.39 2.21 -1.76
N ALA A 84 -13.12 0.90 -1.69
CA ALA A 84 -14.03 -0.07 -1.09
C ALA A 84 -14.12 0.05 0.45
N VAL A 85 -13.04 0.44 1.11
CA VAL A 85 -13.00 0.68 2.56
C VAL A 85 -13.70 1.98 2.94
N GLY A 86 -13.81 2.95 2.01
CA GLY A 86 -14.65 4.13 2.21
C GLY A 86 -14.25 5.02 3.38
N GLY A 87 -12.99 4.95 3.83
CA GLY A 87 -12.50 5.72 4.98
C GLY A 87 -12.60 5.01 6.33
N ASP A 88 -12.99 3.73 6.40
CA ASP A 88 -12.97 2.98 7.66
C ASP A 88 -11.53 2.81 8.20
N GLU A 89 -11.25 3.54 9.28
CA GLU A 89 -9.96 3.51 9.97
C GLU A 89 -9.57 2.11 10.47
N ALA A 90 -10.55 1.26 10.81
CA ALA A 90 -10.28 -0.09 11.28
C ALA A 90 -9.60 -0.97 10.22
N LEU A 91 -9.81 -0.65 8.94
CA LEU A 91 -9.20 -1.32 7.80
C LEU A 91 -8.02 -0.54 7.20
N LEU A 92 -8.07 0.80 7.25
CA LEU A 92 -6.97 1.65 6.82
C LEU A 92 -5.73 1.50 7.71
N ARG A 93 -5.88 1.45 9.04
CA ARG A 93 -4.75 1.34 9.97
C ARG A 93 -3.94 0.05 9.75
N PRO A 94 -4.54 -1.16 9.68
CA PRO A 94 -3.81 -2.38 9.33
C PRO A 94 -3.13 -2.31 7.97
N PHE A 95 -3.76 -1.64 6.99
CA PHE A 95 -3.16 -1.46 5.67
C PHE A 95 -1.92 -0.57 5.72
N GLY A 96 -2.00 0.60 6.35
CA GLY A 96 -0.86 1.49 6.53
C GLY A 96 0.25 0.87 7.36
N SER A 97 -0.09 0.19 8.46
CA SER A 97 0.88 -0.50 9.30
C SER A 97 1.60 -1.62 8.54
N THR A 98 0.88 -2.35 7.69
CA THR A 98 1.47 -3.33 6.78
C THR A 98 2.46 -2.65 5.84
N LEU A 99 2.05 -1.60 5.11
CA LEU A 99 2.96 -0.84 4.22
C LEU A 99 4.22 -0.35 4.95
N CYS A 100 4.06 0.24 6.14
CA CYS A 100 5.15 0.70 6.98
C CYS A 100 6.08 -0.45 7.39
N GLY A 101 5.53 -1.63 7.66
CA GLY A 101 6.30 -2.86 7.87
C GLY A 101 7.14 -3.26 6.65
N PHE A 102 6.64 -3.09 5.43
CA PHE A 102 7.43 -3.32 4.20
C PHE A 102 8.52 -2.27 4.00
N VAL A 103 8.27 -1.01 4.38
CA VAL A 103 9.29 0.07 4.36
C VAL A 103 10.43 -0.26 5.31
N THR A 104 10.14 -0.68 6.54
CA THR A 104 11.15 -0.89 7.59
C THR A 104 11.84 -2.25 7.51
N ARG A 105 11.08 -3.31 7.23
CA ARG A 105 11.54 -4.72 7.32
C ARG A 105 11.68 -5.40 5.98
N GLY A 106 11.44 -4.70 4.87
CA GLY A 106 11.61 -5.25 3.53
C GLY A 106 13.05 -5.71 3.29
N SER A 107 13.23 -7.00 3.01
CA SER A 107 14.56 -7.62 2.89
C SER A 107 15.36 -7.08 1.69
N HIS A 108 14.65 -6.69 0.62
CA HIS A 108 15.23 -6.13 -0.59
C HIS A 108 14.92 -4.64 -0.69
N TRP A 109 15.92 -3.81 -1.01
CA TRP A 109 15.76 -2.35 -1.10
C TRP A 109 14.65 -1.91 -2.07
N ARG A 110 14.49 -2.61 -3.21
CA ARG A 110 13.38 -2.34 -4.14
C ARG A 110 12.00 -2.53 -3.53
N CYS A 111 11.87 -3.46 -2.58
CA CYS A 111 10.61 -3.68 -1.87
C CYS A 111 10.32 -2.50 -0.94
N ARG A 112 11.32 -2.05 -0.16
CA ARG A 112 11.20 -0.86 0.69
C ARG A 112 10.84 0.39 -0.12
N LEU A 113 11.52 0.58 -1.27
CA LEU A 113 11.25 1.69 -2.18
C LEU A 113 9.84 1.62 -2.79
N ALA A 114 9.39 0.44 -3.24
CA ALA A 114 8.04 0.26 -3.76
C ALA A 114 6.99 0.53 -2.68
N ALA A 115 7.24 0.09 -1.44
CA ALA A 115 6.37 0.36 -0.31
C ALA A 115 6.27 1.87 0.00
N LEU A 116 7.39 2.61 -0.01
CA LEU A 116 7.38 4.08 0.14
C LEU A 116 6.55 4.77 -0.95
N ARG A 117 6.71 4.33 -2.21
CA ARG A 117 5.94 4.89 -3.34
C ARG A 117 4.45 4.58 -3.23
N LEU A 118 4.09 3.36 -2.81
CA LEU A 118 2.71 2.99 -2.53
C LEU A 118 2.13 3.76 -1.34
N LEU A 119 2.94 4.02 -0.31
CA LEU A 119 2.52 4.81 0.84
C LEU A 119 2.19 6.24 0.40
N LYS A 120 3.08 6.88 -0.39
CA LYS A 120 2.79 8.19 -1.00
C LYS A 120 1.50 8.17 -1.81
N GLN A 121 1.36 7.20 -2.74
CA GLN A 121 0.14 7.08 -3.55
C GLN A 121 -1.12 6.87 -2.69
N THR A 122 -1.00 6.17 -1.56
CA THR A 122 -2.11 5.95 -0.61
C THR A 122 -2.53 7.27 0.02
N PHE A 123 -1.58 8.08 0.48
CA PHE A 123 -1.87 9.43 1.00
C PHE A 123 -2.52 10.30 -0.07
N ASP A 124 -1.94 10.34 -1.28
CA ASP A 124 -2.50 11.10 -2.40
C ASP A 124 -3.96 10.68 -2.62
N THR A 125 -4.21 9.39 -2.84
CA THR A 125 -5.56 8.84 -3.11
C THR A 125 -6.57 9.14 -1.98
N LEU A 126 -6.16 9.05 -0.71
CA LEU A 126 -7.05 9.34 0.42
C LEU A 126 -7.42 10.83 0.49
N MET A 127 -6.49 11.72 0.15
CA MET A 127 -6.75 13.16 0.05
C MET A 127 -7.66 13.48 -1.13
N GLU A 128 -7.56 12.76 -2.25
CA GLU A 128 -8.50 12.87 -3.39
C GLU A 128 -9.90 12.43 -2.99
N ILE A 129 -10.03 11.28 -2.32
CA ILE A 129 -11.33 10.72 -1.87
C ILE A 129 -12.03 11.67 -0.89
N ASP A 130 -11.29 12.32 0.00
CA ASP A 130 -11.84 13.30 0.95
C ASP A 130 -12.22 14.64 0.30
N GLY A 131 -12.04 14.78 -1.02
CA GLY A 131 -12.35 16.01 -1.77
C GLY A 131 -11.43 17.19 -1.45
N LYS A 132 -10.24 16.92 -0.89
CA LYS A 132 -9.25 17.92 -0.49
C LYS A 132 -8.16 18.17 -1.53
N GLU A 133 -8.29 17.59 -2.73
CA GLU A 133 -7.44 17.93 -3.87
C GLU A 133 -7.47 19.45 -4.14
N GLY A 134 -6.32 20.11 -3.98
CA GLY A 134 -6.11 21.49 -4.39
C GLY A 134 -6.29 22.58 -3.32
N VAL A 135 -6.59 22.24 -2.06
CA VAL A 135 -6.53 23.23 -0.96
C VAL A 135 -5.10 23.29 -0.41
N VAL A 136 -4.23 24.00 -1.13
CA VAL A 136 -2.92 24.41 -0.61
C VAL A 136 -3.16 25.33 0.59
N GLY A 137 -3.02 24.79 1.81
CA GLY A 137 -3.12 25.56 3.05
C GLY A 137 -4.20 25.16 4.05
N GLY A 138 -4.84 23.98 3.92
CA GLY A 138 -5.71 23.42 4.96
C GLY A 138 -5.03 22.22 5.62
N GLY A 139 -4.50 22.39 6.84
CA GLY A 139 -3.75 21.37 7.58
C GLY A 139 -4.60 20.20 8.11
N ASP A 140 -5.46 19.62 7.27
CA ASP A 140 -6.37 18.54 7.64
C ASP A 140 -6.20 17.34 6.69
N LEU A 141 -5.46 16.35 7.19
CA LEU A 141 -5.18 15.07 6.53
C LEU A 141 -6.41 14.18 6.30
N GLY A 142 -7.57 14.54 6.85
CA GLY A 142 -8.81 13.79 6.66
C GLY A 142 -8.65 12.30 7.00
N LEU A 143 -9.09 11.44 6.08
CA LEU A 143 -9.01 9.97 6.20
C LEU A 143 -7.57 9.44 6.38
N ALA A 144 -6.56 10.18 5.91
CA ALA A 144 -5.16 9.77 6.00
C ALA A 144 -4.54 10.01 7.39
N ALA A 145 -5.21 10.77 8.27
CA ALA A 145 -4.70 11.10 9.60
C ALA A 145 -4.35 9.85 10.43
N CYS A 146 -5.13 8.77 10.27
CA CYS A 146 -4.93 7.53 11.01
C CYS A 146 -3.62 6.78 10.64
N LEU A 147 -2.98 7.13 9.52
CA LEU A 147 -1.76 6.47 9.03
C LEU A 147 -0.47 7.18 9.43
N VAL A 148 -0.57 8.41 9.93
CA VAL A 148 0.56 9.33 10.07
C VAL A 148 1.61 8.81 11.05
N SER A 149 1.18 8.36 12.24
CA SER A 149 2.10 7.94 13.30
C SER A 149 3.05 6.83 12.82
N ASP A 150 2.49 5.75 12.29
CA ASP A 150 3.27 4.62 11.77
C ASP A 150 4.13 5.05 10.56
N THR A 151 3.60 5.95 9.73
CA THR A 151 4.32 6.49 8.57
C THR A 151 5.55 7.30 8.99
N LEU A 152 5.43 8.21 9.96
CA LEU A 152 6.56 9.02 10.42
C LEU A 152 7.69 8.15 11.00
N VAL A 153 7.34 7.10 11.76
CA VAL A 153 8.32 6.14 12.26
C VAL A 153 9.01 5.42 11.09
N ALA A 154 8.24 4.88 10.14
CA ALA A 154 8.79 4.20 8.98
C ALA A 154 9.67 5.12 8.10
N LEU A 155 9.29 6.40 7.98
CA LEU A 155 10.08 7.40 7.26
C LEU A 155 11.39 7.72 7.97
N SER A 156 11.38 7.86 9.30
CA SER A 156 12.62 8.08 10.05
C SER A 156 13.63 6.95 9.85
N GLU A 157 13.19 5.69 9.88
CA GLU A 157 14.05 4.54 9.56
C GLU A 157 14.50 4.54 8.10
N ALA A 158 13.62 4.92 7.16
CA ALA A 158 13.96 4.97 5.73
C ALA A 158 14.96 6.07 5.37
N LEU A 159 15.01 7.17 6.14
CA LEU A 159 16.00 8.24 5.97
C LEU A 159 17.41 7.80 6.38
N GLU A 160 17.53 6.78 7.22
CA GLU A 160 18.80 6.18 7.61
C GLU A 160 19.26 5.05 6.66
N ASP A 161 18.51 4.77 5.58
CA ASP A 161 18.85 3.72 4.63
C ASP A 161 20.10 4.07 3.80
N GLU A 162 20.98 3.09 3.59
CA GLU A 162 22.21 3.26 2.79
C GLU A 162 21.94 3.59 1.31
N ARG A 163 20.70 3.40 0.82
CA ARG A 163 20.31 3.65 -0.56
C ARG A 163 19.75 5.07 -0.74
N PRO A 164 20.39 5.91 -1.58
CA PRO A 164 19.92 7.28 -1.80
C PRO A 164 18.53 7.34 -2.45
N GLU A 165 18.11 6.30 -3.17
CA GLU A 165 16.77 6.23 -3.76
C GLU A 165 15.67 6.09 -2.71
N ILE A 166 15.96 5.40 -1.60
CA ILE A 166 15.03 5.21 -0.48
C ILE A 166 14.96 6.50 0.32
N GLU A 167 16.12 7.05 0.69
CA GLU A 167 16.22 8.34 1.39
C GLU A 167 15.49 9.46 0.62
N ALA A 168 15.73 9.57 -0.70
CA ALA A 168 15.08 10.58 -1.52
C ALA A 168 13.56 10.39 -1.62
N ALA A 169 13.07 9.15 -1.64
CA ALA A 169 11.63 8.87 -1.63
C ALA A 169 11.01 9.18 -0.27
N ALA A 170 11.69 8.85 0.83
CA ALA A 170 11.26 9.16 2.19
C ALA A 170 11.20 10.68 2.43
N ASN A 171 12.25 11.41 2.04
CA ASN A 171 12.31 12.87 2.13
C ASN A 171 11.18 13.56 1.37
N ARG A 172 10.82 13.07 0.18
CA ARG A 172 9.69 13.61 -0.59
C ARG A 172 8.37 13.41 0.14
N LEU A 173 8.10 12.20 0.63
CA LEU A 173 6.87 11.94 1.37
C LEU A 173 6.83 12.74 2.69
N PHE A 174 7.96 12.89 3.37
CA PHE A 174 8.06 13.71 4.58
C PHE A 174 7.69 15.18 4.27
N ALA A 175 8.27 15.75 3.21
CA ALA A 175 7.96 17.12 2.77
C ALA A 175 6.49 17.30 2.37
N ASP A 176 5.90 16.30 1.70
CA ASP A 176 4.47 16.32 1.34
C ASP A 176 3.58 16.32 2.61
N LEU A 177 3.94 15.52 3.62
CA LEU A 177 3.23 15.48 4.90
C LEU A 177 3.38 16.79 5.67
N GLU A 178 4.58 17.38 5.72
CA GLU A 178 4.81 18.70 6.33
C GLU A 178 4.00 19.79 5.63
N ALA A 179 3.95 19.77 4.29
CA ALA A 179 3.14 20.70 3.51
C ALA A 179 1.63 20.52 3.77
N ALA A 180 1.19 19.30 4.09
CA ALA A 180 -0.16 18.99 4.54
C ALA A 180 -0.42 19.34 6.03
N GLY A 181 0.55 19.94 6.73
CA GLY A 181 0.42 20.39 8.12
C GLY A 181 0.79 19.35 9.17
N VAL A 182 1.41 18.24 8.78
CA VAL A 182 1.94 17.24 9.70
C VAL A 182 3.31 17.69 10.19
N THR A 183 3.38 18.20 11.41
CA THR A 183 4.67 18.37 12.08
C THR A 183 4.91 17.17 12.98
N ALA A 184 6.08 16.53 12.86
CA ALA A 184 6.55 15.60 13.87
C ALA A 184 6.55 16.33 15.24
N GLN A 185 5.74 15.85 16.19
CA GLN A 185 5.75 16.32 17.57
C GLN A 185 6.77 15.54 18.39
#